data_AF-A0A9E8RYZ6-F1
#
_entry.id   AF-A0A9E8RYZ6-F1
#
_cell.length_a   1.000
_cell.length_b   1.000
_cell.length_c   1.000
_cell.angle_alpha   90.00
_cell.angle_beta   90.00
_cell.angle_gamma   90.00
#
_symmetry.space_group_name_H-M   'P 1'
#
loop_
_entity.id
_entity.type
_entity.pdbx_description
1 polymer ?
#
loop_
_entity_poly.entity_id
_entity_poly.type
_entity_poly.pdbx_seq_one_letter_code
_entity_poly.pdbx_strand_id
1 'polypeptide(L)' 'MSNPDTRLLTLQERFQQFLQTLETLDPEKVDVDDIDRLIQMIEELDERCRLAKKE' A
#
# COMPACT_ATOMS: atom_id res chain seq x y z
N MET A 1 -14.63 -9.79 17.74
CA MET A 1 -14.01 -8.54 18.18
C MET A 1 -12.92 -8.21 17.16
N SER A 2 -13.00 -7.06 16.47
CA SER A 2 -11.95 -6.65 15.52
C SER A 2 -10.80 -6.09 16.34
N ASN A 3 -9.74 -6.87 16.51
CA ASN A 3 -8.55 -6.39 17.21
C ASN A 3 -7.86 -5.32 16.34
N PRO A 4 -7.61 -4.11 16.87
CA PRO A 4 -6.90 -3.05 16.15
C PRO A 4 -5.49 -3.50 15.71
N ASP A 5 -4.85 -4.37 16.50
CA ASP A 5 -3.56 -4.99 16.16
C ASP A 5 -3.61 -5.79 14.86
N THR A 6 -4.70 -6.52 14.60
CA THR A 6 -4.84 -7.30 13.36
C THR A 6 -5.02 -6.38 12.15
N ARG A 7 -5.73 -5.25 12.31
CA ARG A 7 -5.90 -4.26 11.24
C ARG A 7 -4.58 -3.59 10.89
N LEU A 8 -3.75 -3.29 11.89
CA LEU A 8 -2.43 -2.70 11.72
C LEU A 8 -1.45 -3.66 11.03
N LEU A 9 -1.46 -4.94 11.43
CA LEU A 9 -0.66 -5.98 10.79
C LEU A 9 -1.00 -6.14 9.30
N THR A 10 -2.29 -6.15 8.93
CA THR A 10 -2.70 -6.22 7.52
C THR A 10 -2.27 -5.00 6.70
N LEU A 11 -2.24 -3.82 7.31
CA LEU A 11 -1.71 -2.59 6.69
C LEU A 11 -0.20 -2.71 6.44
N GLN A 12 0.53 -3.27 7.41
CA GLN A 12 1.96 -3.52 7.31
C GLN A 12 2.29 -4.52 6.20
N GLU A 13 1.53 -5.61 6.08
CA GLU A 13 1.68 -6.59 5.00
C GLU A 13 1.47 -5.97 3.62
N ARG A 14 0.44 -5.13 3.46
CA ARG A 14 0.16 -4.46 2.18
C ARG A 14 1.20 -3.41 1.81
N PHE A 15 1.75 -2.71 2.80
CA PHE A 15 2.85 -1.79 2.57
C PHE A 15 4.11 -2.55 2.11
N GLN A 16 4.36 -3.72 2.69
CA GLN A 16 5.47 -4.58 2.27
C GLN A 16 5.28 -5.11 0.84
N GLN A 17 4.05 -5.42 0.42
CA GLN A 17 3.73 -5.78 -0.97
C GLN A 17 3.94 -4.61 -1.94
N PHE A 18 3.57 -3.40 -1.54
CA PHE A 18 3.85 -2.18 -2.30
C PHE A 18 5.36 -1.98 -2.51
N LEU A 19 6.16 -2.11 -1.44
CA LEU A 19 7.62 -1.99 -1.52
C LEU A 19 8.23 -3.04 -2.43
N GLN A 20 7.80 -4.30 -2.35
CA GLN A 20 8.27 -5.34 -3.27
C GLN A 20 7.93 -5.02 -4.72
N THR A 21 6.72 -4.51 -4.98
CA THR A 21 6.32 -4.10 -6.33
C THR A 21 7.21 -2.97 -6.84
N LEU A 22 7.49 -1.97 -5.99
CA LEU A 22 8.38 -0.87 -6.29
C LEU A 22 9.82 -1.33 -6.56
N GLU A 23 10.36 -2.27 -5.77
CA GLU A 23 11.70 -2.83 -5.96
C GLU A 23 11.82 -3.68 -7.24
N THR A 24 10.72 -4.28 -7.70
CA THR A 24 10.71 -5.08 -8.93
C THR A 24 10.57 -4.24 -10.20
N LEU A 25 10.24 -2.94 -10.07
CA LEU A 25 10.12 -2.06 -11.22
C LEU A 25 11.50 -1.62 -11.72
N ASP A 26 11.73 -1.85 -13.02
CA ASP A 26 12.93 -1.44 -13.70
C ASP A 26 12.81 0.05 -14.10
N PRO A 27 13.66 0.95 -13.61
CA PRO A 27 13.51 2.39 -13.84
C PRO A 27 13.72 2.79 -15.30
N GLU A 28 14.34 1.95 -16.14
CA GLU A 28 14.48 2.22 -17.57
C GLU A 28 13.25 1.77 -18.37
N LYS A 29 12.39 0.92 -17.79
CA LYS A 29 11.17 0.39 -18.42
C LYS A 29 9.87 0.89 -17.80
N VAL A 30 9.93 1.52 -16.63
CA VAL A 30 8.76 2.05 -15.94
C VAL A 30 8.08 3.08 -16.83
N ASP A 31 6.77 2.96 -16.97
CA ASP A 31 5.96 3.92 -17.71
C ASP A 31 5.00 4.69 -16.78
N VAL A 32 4.18 5.55 -17.37
CA VAL A 32 3.23 6.37 -16.60
C VAL A 32 2.14 5.50 -15.98
N ASP A 33 1.75 4.40 -16.62
CA ASP A 33 0.72 3.48 -16.13
C ASP A 33 1.19 2.72 -14.89
N ASP A 34 2.46 2.29 -14.88
CA ASP A 34 3.13 1.72 -13.72
C ASP A 34 3.16 2.72 -12.54
N ILE A 35 3.44 3.99 -12.81
CA ILE A 35 3.44 5.05 -11.81
C ILE A 35 2.02 5.30 -11.27
N ASP A 36 1.01 5.38 -12.14
CA ASP A 36 -0.39 5.52 -11.73
C ASP A 36 -0.82 4.34 -10.84
N ARG A 37 -0.39 3.12 -11.16
CA ARG A 37 -0.66 1.93 -10.34
C ARG A 37 0.00 2.00 -8.97
N LEU A 38 1.25 2.46 -8.89
CA LEU A 38 1.94 2.67 -7.62
C LEU A 38 1.23 3.73 -6.75
N ILE A 39 0.80 4.83 -7.36
CA ILE A 39 0.06 5.89 -6.68
C ILE A 39 -1.25 5.35 -6.12
N GLN A 40 -2.01 4.61 -6.91
CA GLN A 40 -3.28 4.01 -6.48
C GLN A 40 -3.10 3.03 -5.31
N MET A 41 -2.01 2.26 -5.29
CA MET A 41 -1.69 1.35 -4.17
C MET A 41 -1.39 2.12 -2.88
N ILE A 42 -0.72 3.27 -2.94
CA ILE A 42 -0.47 4.15 -1.79
C ILE A 42 -1.78 4.82 -1.32
N GLU A 43 -2.61 5.30 -2.25
CA GLU A 43 -3.90 5.91 -1.90
C GLU A 43 -4.82 4.94 -1.17
N GLU A 44 -4.90 3.67 -1.62
CA GLU A 44 -5.67 2.63 -0.95
C GLU A 44 -5.11 2.32 0.46
N LEU A 45 -3.79 2.41 0.64
CA LEU A 45 -3.14 2.26 1.93
C LEU A 45 -3.46 3.44 2.88
N ASP A 46 -3.43 4.68 2.39
CA ASP A 46 -3.77 5.86 3.18
C ASP A 46 -5.25 5.83 3.60
N GLU A 47 -6.17 5.56 2.67
CA GLU A 47 -7.61 5.39 2.95
C GLU A 47 -7.84 4.37 4.08
N ARG A 48 -7.19 3.21 3.99
CA ARG A 48 -7.29 2.16 5.03
C ARG A 48 -6.68 2.58 6.36
N CYS A 49 -5.57 3.30 6.34
CA CYS A 49 -4.94 3.83 7.54
C CYS A 49 -5.84 4.87 8.23
N ARG A 50 -6.48 5.75 7.47
CA ARG A 50 -7.47 6.71 7.98
C ARG A 50 -8.67 6.02 8.59
N LEU A 51 -9.20 4.97 7.95
CA LEU A 51 -10.28 4.14 8.49
C LEU A 51 -9.89 3.34 9.73
N ALA A 52 -8.60 3.03 9.91
CA ALA A 52 -8.07 2.39 11.11
C ALA A 52 -7.86 3.38 12.26
N LYS A 53 -7.52 4.64 11.96
CA LYS A 53 -7.31 5.71 12.96
C LYS A 53 -8.59 6.40 13.44
N LYS A 54 -9.74 6.18 12.77
CA LYS A 54 -11.01 6.85 13.07
C LYS A 54 -11.89 6.11 14.10
N GLU A 55 -11.39 5.02 14.70
CA GLU A 55 -12.01 4.30 15.82
C GLU A 55 -11.36 4.63 17.16
#